data_AF-A0A8T5HUX6-F1
#
_entry.id   AF-A0A8T5HUX6-F1
#
_cell.length_a   1.000
_cell.length_b   1.000
_cell.length_c   1.000
_cell.angle_alpha   90.00
_cell.angle_beta   90.00
_cell.angle_gamma   90.00
#
_symmetry.space_group_name_H-M   'P 1'
#
loop_
_entity.id
_entity.type
_entity.pdbx_description
1 polymer ?
#
loop_
_entity_poly.entity_id
_entity_poly.type
_entity_poly.pdbx_seq_one_letter_code
_entity_poly.pdbx_strand_id
1 'polypeptide(L)'
;MTQPGDLVEIKTHAQTEQGILMPDPDEKAVIIKLDNGYNLGFERKDILSIKLIEKRKETEIKKEEKNFDKKKKTIVILHTGGTIASKVDYKTGAVSAKFTAEDLLEMFPELNEVANIETELVSNMMSEDMMFGNYQKIAEAIKKHAKKNIAGIIVGHGTDTLGYTAAALSFMLEKINIPVLVVGSQRSSDRGSTDATQNLICAAEFITKTKFAGVAICMHNSSNDDYCAILPATKTRKMHTSRRDAFKAINDSPIALVDYNKRKVKFLKNDYTTKSKDKETILKEKFSKNVGLLKVHPGIGSQLFKFFTENYKAFVIEGTGLGHAPTNVGINLKNYEALKHFIKKGGVVAITSQCLFGAVHPYVYTNLRRLSEIGCIFCGDMLPETAFIKLSWLLGNYPISEAKELMAKNLRGEINEQISFEKDFIGGI
;
A
#
# COMPACT_ATOMS: atom_id res chain seq x y z
N MET A 1 41.92 -1.33 -3.31
CA MET A 1 40.86 -0.98 -4.28
C MET A 1 40.14 0.24 -3.74
N THR A 2 39.86 1.22 -4.59
CA THR A 2 39.01 2.38 -4.28
C THR A 2 37.55 1.94 -4.21
N GLN A 3 36.78 2.52 -3.29
CA GLN A 3 35.37 2.20 -3.07
C GLN A 3 34.50 3.47 -3.06
N PRO A 4 33.20 3.38 -3.36
CA PRO A 4 32.31 4.54 -3.26
C PRO A 4 32.41 5.24 -1.89
N GLY A 5 32.55 6.57 -1.93
CA GLY A 5 32.80 7.44 -0.79
C GLY A 5 34.27 7.77 -0.51
N ASP A 6 35.22 7.14 -1.19
CA ASP A 6 36.63 7.53 -1.16
C ASP A 6 36.86 8.82 -1.96
N LEU A 7 37.79 9.67 -1.52
CA LEU A 7 38.27 10.80 -2.31
C LEU A 7 39.32 10.29 -3.31
N VAL A 8 39.06 10.50 -4.61
CA VAL A 8 39.91 10.01 -5.70
C VAL A 8 40.29 11.14 -6.66
N GLU A 9 41.44 10.98 -7.31
CA GLU A 9 41.86 11.75 -8.48
C GLU A 9 41.65 10.89 -9.73
N ILE A 10 40.94 11.41 -10.72
CA ILE A 10 40.74 10.80 -12.03
C ILE A 10 41.53 11.59 -13.05
N LYS A 11 42.40 10.89 -13.77
CA LYS A 11 43.14 11.45 -14.90
C LYS A 11 42.62 10.88 -16.21
N THR A 12 42.32 11.76 -17.15
CA THR A 12 41.96 11.44 -18.55
C THR A 12 43.00 12.06 -19.49
N HIS A 13 42.82 11.86 -20.80
CA HIS A 13 43.63 12.55 -21.80
C HIS A 13 43.40 14.07 -21.83
N ALA A 14 42.21 14.54 -21.45
CA ALA A 14 41.84 15.96 -21.54
C ALA A 14 42.06 16.72 -20.23
N GLN A 15 41.83 16.08 -19.08
CA GLN A 15 41.81 16.76 -17.78
C GLN A 15 42.13 15.81 -16.61
N THR A 16 42.49 16.42 -15.47
CA THR A 16 42.63 15.74 -14.18
C THR A 16 41.67 16.37 -13.20
N GLU A 17 40.82 15.57 -12.57
CA GLU A 17 39.79 16.04 -11.64
C GLU A 17 39.85 15.27 -10.33
N GLN A 18 39.50 15.93 -9.23
CA GLN A 18 39.43 15.32 -7.90
C GLN A 18 38.00 15.37 -7.36
N GLY A 19 37.55 14.28 -6.74
CA GLY A 19 36.21 14.22 -6.18
C GLY A 19 35.94 12.92 -5.43
N ILE A 20 34.80 12.89 -4.74
CA ILE A 20 34.34 11.71 -4.01
C ILE A 20 33.81 10.70 -5.01
N LEU A 21 34.34 9.49 -5.01
CA LEU A 21 33.88 8.41 -5.88
C LEU A 21 32.42 8.05 -5.55
N MET A 22 31.55 8.12 -6.56
CA MET A 22 30.12 7.84 -6.42
C MET A 22 29.81 6.40 -6.86
N PRO A 23 28.74 5.78 -6.34
CA PRO A 23 28.27 4.49 -6.84
C PRO A 23 27.89 4.60 -8.33
N ASP A 24 28.33 3.64 -9.14
CA ASP A 24 27.87 3.45 -10.52
C ASP A 24 27.31 2.02 -10.67
N PRO A 25 25.98 1.84 -10.59
CA PRO A 25 25.36 0.51 -10.66
C PRO A 25 25.42 -0.13 -12.05
N ASP A 26 25.62 0.64 -13.12
CA ASP A 26 25.68 0.12 -14.49
C ASP A 26 27.12 -0.18 -14.95
N GLU A 27 28.11 0.18 -14.13
CA GLU A 27 29.56 0.11 -14.40
C GLU A 27 30.02 0.74 -15.74
N LYS A 28 29.20 1.59 -16.36
CA LYS A 28 29.51 2.22 -17.67
C LYS A 28 30.49 3.38 -17.55
N ALA A 29 30.54 4.03 -16.39
CA ALA A 29 31.33 5.22 -16.16
C ALA A 29 32.04 5.16 -14.82
N VAL A 30 32.86 6.16 -14.56
CA VAL A 30 33.29 6.49 -13.20
C VAL A 30 32.73 7.86 -12.89
N ILE A 31 31.89 7.93 -11.85
CA ILE A 31 31.24 9.16 -11.43
C ILE A 31 31.96 9.64 -10.17
N ILE A 32 32.37 10.91 -10.16
CA ILE A 32 32.86 11.59 -8.96
C ILE A 32 31.98 12.77 -8.63
N LYS A 33 31.87 13.09 -7.35
CA LYS A 33 31.27 14.33 -6.86
C LYS A 33 32.39 15.33 -6.55
N LEU A 34 32.38 16.43 -7.28
CA LEU A 34 33.33 17.53 -7.12
C LEU A 34 33.09 18.27 -5.79
N ASP A 35 34.07 19.07 -5.38
CA ASP A 35 34.02 19.89 -4.17
C ASP A 35 32.85 20.90 -4.17
N ASN A 36 32.50 21.41 -5.35
CA ASN A 36 31.35 22.28 -5.59
C ASN A 36 29.99 21.55 -5.51
N GLY A 37 29.99 20.23 -5.34
CA GLY A 37 28.80 19.39 -5.15
C GLY A 37 28.18 18.81 -6.42
N TYR A 38 28.69 19.12 -7.61
CA TYR A 38 28.22 18.53 -8.87
C TYR A 38 28.79 17.14 -9.09
N ASN A 39 27.99 16.26 -9.71
CA ASN A 39 28.46 14.95 -10.17
C ASN A 39 29.03 15.09 -11.59
N LEU A 40 30.24 14.57 -11.81
CA LEU A 40 30.91 14.50 -13.10
C LEU A 40 31.18 13.04 -13.47
N GLY A 41 30.79 12.63 -14.68
CA GLY A 41 30.95 11.27 -15.19
C GLY A 41 32.05 11.17 -16.24
N PHE A 42 32.87 10.13 -16.12
CA PHE A 42 33.94 9.81 -17.06
C PHE A 42 33.69 8.44 -17.69
N GLU A 43 33.74 8.34 -19.02
CA GLU A 43 33.71 7.03 -19.67
C GLU A 43 34.98 6.26 -19.31
N ARG A 44 34.84 4.98 -18.90
CA ARG A 44 35.98 4.18 -18.41
C ARG A 44 37.13 4.07 -19.42
N LYS A 45 36.81 4.06 -20.71
CA LYS A 45 37.79 3.97 -21.80
C LYS A 45 38.72 5.19 -21.90
N ASP A 46 38.27 6.34 -21.40
CA ASP A 46 39.00 7.61 -21.48
C ASP A 46 39.83 7.89 -20.20
N ILE A 47 39.72 7.02 -19.19
CA ILE A 47 40.41 7.14 -17.92
C ILE A 47 41.79 6.50 -18.03
N LEU A 48 42.82 7.30 -17.81
CA LEU A 48 44.22 6.87 -17.76
C LEU A 48 44.59 6.27 -16.40
N SER A 49 44.07 6.84 -15.31
CA SER A 49 44.36 6.38 -13.95
C SER A 49 43.36 6.91 -12.94
N ILE A 50 43.09 6.11 -11.90
CA ILE A 50 42.33 6.50 -10.72
C ILE A 50 43.25 6.34 -9.50
N LYS A 51 43.50 7.43 -8.78
CA LYS A 51 44.38 7.45 -7.61
C LYS A 51 43.57 7.76 -6.36
N LEU A 52 43.71 6.92 -5.34
CA LEU A 52 43.13 7.16 -4.02
C LEU A 52 43.89 8.31 -3.33
N ILE A 53 43.16 9.34 -2.89
CA ILE A 53 43.71 10.46 -2.11
C ILE A 53 43.43 10.23 -0.62
N GLU A 54 42.17 10.02 -0.26
CA GLU A 54 41.73 9.80 1.12
C GLU A 54 40.65 8.73 1.16
N LYS A 55 40.75 7.80 2.12
CA LYS A 55 39.69 6.81 2.35
C LYS A 55 38.49 7.47 3.05
N ARG A 56 37.29 7.00 2.72
CA ARG A 56 36.06 7.38 3.42
C ARG A 56 36.24 7.21 4.94
N LYS A 57 35.93 8.27 5.71
CA LYS A 57 35.76 8.19 7.16
C LYS A 57 34.34 7.70 7.47
N GLU A 58 34.20 6.53 8.07
CA GLU A 58 32.92 6.09 8.63
C GLU A 58 32.57 6.97 9.83
N THR A 59 31.38 7.56 9.81
CA THR A 59 30.88 8.33 10.95
C THR A 59 30.14 7.34 11.85
N GLU A 60 30.71 7.00 12.99
CA GLU A 60 30.01 6.21 14.01
C GLU A 60 28.81 7.02 14.53
N ILE A 61 27.60 6.53 14.24
CA ILE A 61 26.38 7.09 14.81
C ILE A 61 26.32 6.65 16.27
N LYS A 62 26.47 7.61 17.19
CA LYS A 62 26.23 7.36 18.62
C LYS A 62 24.77 6.97 18.81
N LYS A 63 24.53 5.75 19.26
CA LYS A 63 23.20 5.31 19.71
C LYS A 63 22.90 6.02 21.03
N GLU A 64 22.00 6.99 21.02
CA GLU A 64 21.44 7.51 22.26
C GLU A 64 20.51 6.46 22.88
N GLU A 65 20.55 6.32 24.21
CA GLU A 65 19.68 5.40 24.94
C GLU A 65 18.22 5.89 24.90
N LYS A 66 17.30 4.96 24.63
CA LYS A 66 15.85 5.22 24.60
C LYS A 66 15.32 5.58 25.99
N ASN A 67 15.17 6.87 26.26
CA ASN A 67 14.41 7.33 27.43
C ASN A 67 12.91 7.44 27.09
N PHE A 68 12.17 6.34 27.24
CA PHE A 68 10.71 6.37 27.10
C PHE A 68 10.06 7.19 28.22
N ASP A 69 9.16 8.11 27.83
CA ASP A 69 8.35 8.86 28.77
C ASP A 69 7.20 7.97 29.27
N LYS A 70 7.22 7.62 30.56
CA LYS A 70 6.18 6.78 31.18
C LYS A 70 4.75 7.36 31.06
N LYS A 71 4.60 8.66 30.79
CA LYS A 71 3.29 9.32 30.59
C LYS A 71 2.77 9.16 29.16
N LYS A 72 3.64 8.83 28.19
CA LYS A 72 3.26 8.69 26.78
C LYS A 72 2.86 7.27 26.45
N LYS A 73 1.93 7.18 25.50
CA LYS A 73 1.54 5.91 24.88
C LYS A 73 2.64 5.43 23.95
N THR A 74 2.79 4.11 23.81
CA THR A 74 3.73 3.51 22.85
C THR A 74 3.04 3.20 21.52
N ILE A 75 3.69 3.57 20.41
CA ILE A 75 3.31 3.19 19.04
C ILE A 75 4.44 2.38 18.45
N VAL A 76 4.08 1.29 17.77
CA VAL A 76 5.04 0.49 16.99
C VAL A 76 4.90 0.87 15.52
N ILE A 77 6.03 1.17 14.87
CA ILE A 77 6.10 1.45 13.44
C ILE A 77 6.75 0.26 12.75
N LEU A 78 5.98 -0.43 11.93
CA LEU A 78 6.43 -1.54 11.12
C LEU A 78 6.86 -1.03 9.75
N HIS A 79 8.14 -1.23 9.41
CA HIS A 79 8.67 -0.87 8.10
C HIS A 79 8.54 -2.06 7.14
N THR A 80 7.92 -1.84 5.99
CA THR A 80 7.77 -2.86 4.94
C THR A 80 8.57 -2.52 3.67
N GLY A 81 9.34 -1.43 3.72
CA GLY A 81 9.99 -0.79 2.58
C GLY A 81 9.33 0.54 2.21
N GLY A 82 9.74 1.11 1.08
CA GLY A 82 9.19 2.36 0.56
C GLY A 82 9.87 3.64 1.08
N THR A 83 9.41 4.74 0.51
CA THR A 83 10.02 6.08 0.59
C THR A 83 9.80 6.82 1.92
N ILE A 84 9.13 6.22 2.91
CA ILE A 84 8.79 6.90 4.16
C ILE A 84 9.95 6.92 5.18
N ALA A 85 10.94 6.04 4.99
CA ALA A 85 12.09 5.87 5.88
C ALA A 85 13.43 5.75 5.09
N SER A 86 13.50 6.35 3.90
CA SER A 86 14.69 6.31 3.05
C SER A 86 15.42 7.66 3.08
N LYS A 87 16.73 7.68 3.38
CA LYS A 87 17.56 8.89 3.37
C LYS A 87 18.62 8.78 2.29
N VAL A 88 18.70 9.77 1.40
CA VAL A 88 19.83 9.93 0.49
C VAL A 88 21.00 10.47 1.29
N ASP A 89 22.11 9.74 1.34
CA ASP A 89 23.39 10.26 1.79
C ASP A 89 23.91 11.23 0.74
N TYR A 90 23.80 12.54 0.99
CA TYR A 90 24.24 13.56 0.03
C TYR A 90 25.75 13.57 -0.22
N LYS A 91 26.59 12.93 0.61
CA LYS A 91 28.03 12.82 0.32
C LYS A 91 28.32 11.74 -0.71
N THR A 92 27.57 10.64 -0.68
CA THR A 92 27.79 9.47 -1.55
C THR A 92 26.72 9.30 -2.63
N GLY A 93 25.63 10.06 -2.57
CA GLY A 93 24.44 9.87 -3.41
C GLY A 93 23.65 8.59 -3.12
N ALA A 94 24.12 7.75 -2.19
CA ALA A 94 23.53 6.46 -1.90
C ALA A 94 22.24 6.62 -1.08
N VAL A 95 21.20 5.87 -1.43
CA VAL A 95 20.01 5.76 -0.58
C VAL A 95 20.32 4.77 0.54
N SER A 96 20.48 5.27 1.76
CA SER A 96 20.55 4.43 2.95
C SER A 96 19.15 4.26 3.52
N ALA A 97 18.74 3.01 3.68
CA ALA A 97 17.46 2.70 4.30
C ALA A 97 17.63 2.74 5.83
N LYS A 98 16.96 3.70 6.47
CA LYS A 98 17.12 4.04 7.88
C LYS A 98 15.89 3.54 8.63
N PHE A 99 16.02 2.43 9.36
CA PHE A 99 14.87 1.68 9.93
C PHE A 99 14.82 1.66 11.46
N THR A 100 15.80 2.27 12.13
CA THR A 100 15.82 2.33 13.59
C THR A 100 14.87 3.41 14.12
N ALA A 101 14.47 3.30 15.38
CA ALA A 101 13.61 4.31 16.00
C ALA A 101 14.35 5.65 16.10
N GLU A 102 15.65 5.59 16.39
CA GLU A 102 16.55 6.73 16.47
C GLU A 102 16.64 7.46 15.12
N ASP A 103 16.81 6.71 14.03
CA ASP A 103 16.81 7.28 12.68
C ASP A 103 15.50 7.98 12.34
N LEU A 104 14.37 7.36 12.69
CA LEU A 104 13.05 7.91 12.41
C LEU A 104 12.79 9.18 13.22
N LEU A 105 13.22 9.21 14.48
CA LEU A 105 13.11 10.38 15.35
C LEU A 105 14.10 11.50 14.95
N GLU A 106 15.26 11.17 14.38
CA GLU A 106 16.15 12.15 13.76
C GLU A 106 15.46 12.84 12.56
N MET A 107 14.74 12.06 11.74
CA MET A 107 14.03 12.57 10.57
C MET A 107 12.73 13.29 10.91
N PHE A 108 12.02 12.83 11.95
CA PHE A 108 10.71 13.35 12.35
C PHE A 108 10.64 13.56 13.88
N PRO A 109 11.37 14.53 14.44
CA PRO A 109 11.44 14.75 15.89
C PRO A 109 10.08 14.95 16.57
N GLU A 110 9.12 15.54 15.87
CA GLU A 110 7.77 15.82 16.37
C GLU A 110 6.99 14.54 16.71
N LEU A 111 7.36 13.38 16.17
CA LEU A 111 6.76 12.10 16.58
C LEU A 111 7.03 11.80 18.05
N ASN A 112 8.19 12.20 18.57
CA ASN A 112 8.55 11.99 19.97
C ASN A 112 7.66 12.83 20.90
N GLU A 113 7.07 13.93 20.43
CA GLU A 113 6.13 14.73 21.20
C GLU A 113 4.79 13.99 21.41
N VAL A 114 4.38 13.17 20.44
CA VAL A 114 3.08 12.49 20.41
C VAL A 114 3.10 11.15 21.16
N ALA A 115 4.13 10.34 20.96
CA ALA A 115 4.19 8.97 21.48
C ALA A 115 5.63 8.46 21.69
N ASN A 116 5.77 7.45 22.53
CA ASN A 116 6.98 6.62 22.57
C ASN A 116 7.02 5.76 21.30
N ILE A 117 8.11 5.82 20.54
CA ILE A 117 8.22 5.12 19.25
C ILE A 117 9.10 3.87 19.38
N GLU A 118 8.54 2.73 19.00
CA GLU A 118 9.27 1.51 18.69
C GLU A 118 9.22 1.25 17.18
N THR A 119 10.28 0.69 16.61
CA THR A 119 10.29 0.29 15.18
C THR A 119 10.66 -1.18 15.02
N GLU A 120 10.12 -1.81 13.98
CA GLU A 120 10.51 -3.15 13.54
C GLU A 120 10.57 -3.17 12.01
N LEU A 121 11.70 -3.62 11.44
CA LEU A 121 11.80 -3.89 10.01
C LEU A 121 11.18 -5.27 9.73
N VAL A 122 10.00 -5.28 9.12
CA VAL A 122 9.27 -6.52 8.77
C VAL A 122 9.64 -7.00 7.37
N SER A 123 9.83 -6.05 6.45
CA SER A 123 10.23 -6.31 5.08
C SER A 123 10.93 -5.08 4.51
N ASN A 124 11.75 -5.26 3.47
CA ASN A 124 12.33 -4.16 2.71
C ASN A 124 12.07 -4.41 1.22
N MET A 125 10.88 -4.03 0.76
CA MET A 125 10.40 -4.32 -0.59
C MET A 125 9.71 -3.09 -1.18
N MET A 126 9.91 -2.87 -2.47
CA MET A 126 9.14 -1.88 -3.23
C MET A 126 7.68 -2.36 -3.35
N SER A 127 6.72 -1.44 -3.29
CA SER A 127 5.30 -1.79 -3.22
C SER A 127 4.83 -2.63 -4.42
N GLU A 128 5.37 -2.35 -5.59
CA GLU A 128 5.10 -2.98 -6.87
C GLU A 128 5.54 -4.46 -6.93
N ASP A 129 6.50 -4.85 -6.09
CA ASP A 129 7.01 -6.23 -5.99
C ASP A 129 6.34 -7.04 -4.88
N MET A 130 5.40 -6.45 -4.13
CA MET A 130 4.80 -7.12 -2.99
C MET A 130 3.91 -8.30 -3.38
N MET A 131 4.03 -9.38 -2.60
CA MET A 131 3.30 -10.63 -2.78
C MET A 131 2.51 -10.98 -1.51
N PHE A 132 1.60 -11.96 -1.60
CA PHE A 132 0.81 -12.41 -0.44
C PHE A 132 1.67 -12.83 0.77
N GLY A 133 2.88 -13.37 0.54
CA GLY A 133 3.82 -13.70 1.61
C GLY A 133 4.31 -12.49 2.40
N ASN A 134 4.35 -11.30 1.80
CA ASN A 134 4.65 -10.05 2.50
C ASN A 134 3.49 -9.66 3.41
N TYR A 135 2.24 -9.77 2.94
CA TYR A 135 1.06 -9.47 3.74
C TYR A 135 0.98 -10.36 5.00
N GLN A 136 1.32 -11.64 4.84
CA GLN A 136 1.45 -12.62 5.94
C GLN A 136 2.42 -12.13 7.01
N LYS A 137 3.66 -11.80 6.63
CA LYS A 137 4.68 -11.28 7.55
C LYS A 137 4.22 -10.02 8.30
N ILE A 138 3.56 -9.10 7.60
CA ILE A 138 3.03 -7.87 8.19
C ILE A 138 1.94 -8.19 9.22
N ALA A 139 0.99 -9.07 8.88
CA ALA A 139 -0.11 -9.44 9.78
C ALA A 139 0.38 -10.21 11.02
N GLU A 140 1.37 -11.09 10.84
CA GLU A 140 2.04 -11.80 11.95
C GLU A 140 2.73 -10.82 12.91
N ALA A 141 3.48 -9.86 12.37
CA ALA A 141 4.13 -8.81 13.16
C ALA A 141 3.09 -7.96 13.91
N ILE A 142 1.99 -7.59 13.24
CA ILE A 142 0.87 -6.87 13.87
C ILE A 142 0.30 -7.69 15.04
N LYS A 143 -0.02 -8.98 14.82
CA LYS A 143 -0.57 -9.85 15.88
C LYS A 143 0.39 -9.97 17.05
N LYS A 144 1.69 -10.12 16.80
CA LYS A 144 2.75 -10.19 17.81
C LYS A 144 2.75 -8.94 18.69
N HIS A 145 2.74 -7.74 18.08
CA HIS A 145 2.76 -6.49 18.83
C HIS A 145 1.42 -6.13 19.47
N ALA A 146 0.30 -6.55 18.88
CA ALA A 146 -1.04 -6.34 19.45
C ALA A 146 -1.25 -7.03 20.81
N LYS A 147 -0.42 -8.03 21.15
CA LYS A 147 -0.42 -8.68 22.48
C LYS A 147 0.26 -7.83 23.56
N LYS A 148 1.05 -6.83 23.17
CA LYS A 148 1.75 -5.93 24.10
C LYS A 148 0.83 -4.78 24.52
N ASN A 149 1.21 -4.09 25.60
CA ASN A 149 0.54 -2.87 26.03
C ASN A 149 0.97 -1.66 25.17
N ILE A 150 0.47 -1.58 23.94
CA ILE A 150 0.73 -0.49 23.00
C ILE A 150 -0.58 0.21 22.61
N ALA A 151 -0.49 1.46 22.16
CA ALA A 151 -1.66 2.23 21.75
C ALA A 151 -2.15 1.87 20.34
N GLY A 152 -1.24 1.46 19.46
CA GLY A 152 -1.52 1.14 18.07
C GLY A 152 -0.27 0.88 17.25
N ILE A 153 -0.47 0.60 15.96
CA ILE A 153 0.59 0.28 15.01
C ILE A 153 0.46 1.17 13.78
N ILE A 154 1.60 1.67 13.30
CA ILE A 154 1.73 2.31 11.98
C ILE A 154 2.49 1.34 11.07
N VAL A 155 1.95 1.05 9.89
CA VAL A 155 2.63 0.24 8.87
C VAL A 155 3.12 1.20 7.79
N GLY A 156 4.43 1.48 7.79
CA GLY A 156 5.08 2.29 6.75
C GLY A 156 5.22 1.47 5.47
N HIS A 157 4.56 1.92 4.41
CA HIS A 157 4.34 1.15 3.18
C HIS A 157 4.54 1.99 1.91
N GLY A 158 5.03 1.38 0.83
CA GLY A 158 5.09 2.01 -0.49
C GLY A 158 3.70 2.29 -1.07
N THR A 159 3.54 3.35 -1.86
CA THR A 159 2.19 3.85 -2.18
C THR A 159 1.47 3.06 -3.27
N ASP A 160 2.15 2.31 -4.14
CA ASP A 160 1.51 1.73 -5.33
C ASP A 160 0.51 0.63 -5.00
N THR A 161 0.83 -0.21 -4.02
CA THR A 161 -0.02 -1.33 -3.58
C THR A 161 -0.58 -1.13 -2.16
N LEU A 162 -0.46 0.08 -1.60
CA LEU A 162 -0.91 0.40 -0.24
C LEU A 162 -2.37 0.01 0.01
N GLY A 163 -3.26 0.30 -0.94
CA GLY A 163 -4.68 -0.07 -0.85
C GLY A 163 -4.93 -1.59 -0.85
N TYR A 164 -4.12 -2.35 -1.61
CA TYR A 164 -4.19 -3.81 -1.62
C TYR A 164 -3.79 -4.39 -0.25
N THR A 165 -2.68 -3.90 0.31
CA THR A 165 -2.19 -4.34 1.62
C THR A 165 -3.17 -3.97 2.73
N ALA A 166 -3.72 -2.75 2.72
CA ALA A 166 -4.70 -2.34 3.72
C ALA A 166 -5.95 -3.24 3.69
N ALA A 167 -6.47 -3.55 2.50
CA ALA A 167 -7.58 -4.48 2.35
C ALA A 167 -7.21 -5.89 2.87
N ALA A 168 -6.02 -6.39 2.53
CA ALA A 168 -5.54 -7.70 2.97
C ALA A 168 -5.47 -7.79 4.49
N LEU A 169 -4.85 -6.80 5.14
CA LEU A 169 -4.74 -6.74 6.59
C LEU A 169 -6.11 -6.65 7.27
N SER A 170 -7.06 -5.90 6.70
CA SER A 170 -8.43 -5.80 7.23
C SER A 170 -9.15 -7.15 7.26
N PHE A 171 -8.98 -7.98 6.23
CA PHE A 171 -9.54 -9.34 6.21
C PHE A 171 -8.78 -10.30 7.14
N MET A 172 -7.45 -10.27 7.12
CA MET A 172 -6.60 -11.20 7.88
C MET A 172 -6.72 -11.02 9.40
N LEU A 173 -6.85 -9.79 9.88
CA LEU A 173 -6.81 -9.42 11.30
C LEU A 173 -8.22 -9.32 11.89
N GLU A 174 -8.89 -10.46 12.02
CA GLU A 174 -10.24 -10.47 12.60
C GLU A 174 -10.21 -10.07 14.08
N LYS A 175 -11.21 -9.29 14.51
CA LYS A 175 -11.33 -8.79 15.89
C LYS A 175 -10.10 -8.03 16.39
N ILE A 176 -9.25 -7.49 15.50
CA ILE A 176 -8.15 -6.61 15.91
C ILE A 176 -8.68 -5.48 16.79
N ASN A 177 -8.04 -5.31 17.94
CA ASN A 177 -8.55 -4.47 19.03
C ASN A 177 -7.67 -3.24 19.29
N ILE A 178 -6.78 -2.94 18.35
CA ILE A 178 -5.95 -1.76 18.34
C ILE A 178 -6.06 -1.09 16.96
N PRO A 179 -5.80 0.22 16.86
CA PRO A 179 -5.72 0.90 15.57
C PRO A 179 -4.45 0.45 14.85
N VAL A 180 -4.61 0.06 13.59
CA VAL A 180 -3.54 -0.23 12.64
C VAL A 180 -3.68 0.73 11.47
N LEU A 181 -2.75 1.66 11.31
CA LEU A 181 -2.75 2.63 10.22
C LEU A 181 -1.69 2.27 9.18
N VAL A 182 -2.10 2.04 7.94
CA VAL A 182 -1.18 1.93 6.81
C VAL A 182 -0.88 3.32 6.27
N VAL A 183 0.40 3.66 6.17
CA VAL A 183 0.87 5.02 5.89
C VAL A 183 1.96 4.97 4.84
N GLY A 184 1.93 5.89 3.89
CA GLY A 184 2.96 6.06 2.86
C GLY A 184 3.38 7.51 2.67
N SER A 185 4.23 7.75 1.68
CA SER A 185 4.59 9.10 1.21
C SER A 185 4.69 9.11 -0.32
N GLN A 186 4.14 10.14 -0.95
CA GLN A 186 4.24 10.38 -2.40
C GLN A 186 5.50 11.15 -2.78
N ARG A 187 6.11 11.83 -1.80
CA ARG A 187 7.38 12.53 -1.92
C ARG A 187 8.38 11.84 -1.02
N SER A 188 9.55 11.53 -1.58
CA SER A 188 10.63 10.86 -0.86
C SER A 188 10.97 11.57 0.45
N SER A 189 11.19 10.80 1.51
CA SER A 189 11.41 11.33 2.88
C SER A 189 12.67 12.17 3.04
N ASP A 190 13.62 12.07 2.11
CA ASP A 190 14.83 12.89 2.07
C ASP A 190 14.57 14.32 1.57
N ARG A 191 13.42 14.60 0.96
CA ARG A 191 13.09 15.93 0.42
C ARG A 191 12.47 16.81 1.49
N GLY A 192 12.85 18.08 1.53
CA GLY A 192 12.23 19.08 2.42
C GLY A 192 10.73 19.29 2.17
N SER A 193 10.20 18.87 1.02
CA SER A 193 8.77 18.88 0.69
C SER A 193 8.09 17.53 0.89
N THR A 194 8.67 16.64 1.71
CA THR A 194 8.10 15.32 1.97
C THR A 194 6.74 15.42 2.67
N ASP A 195 5.80 14.57 2.25
CA ASP A 195 4.52 14.35 2.93
C ASP A 195 4.62 13.28 4.04
N ALA A 196 5.78 12.62 4.19
CA ALA A 196 6.02 11.61 5.22
C ALA A 196 5.81 12.15 6.64
N THR A 197 6.33 13.35 6.91
CA THR A 197 6.24 14.00 8.23
C THR A 197 4.79 14.14 8.69
N GLN A 198 3.96 14.80 7.87
CA GLN A 198 2.56 15.01 8.21
C GLN A 198 1.77 13.70 8.27
N ASN A 199 2.00 12.77 7.33
CA ASN A 199 1.30 11.48 7.32
C ASN A 199 1.59 10.65 8.59
N LEU A 200 2.85 10.57 9.01
CA LEU A 200 3.24 9.84 10.23
C LEU A 200 2.69 10.51 11.50
N ILE A 201 2.81 11.82 11.61
CA ILE A 201 2.35 12.54 12.80
C ILE A 201 0.83 12.48 12.92
N CYS A 202 0.09 12.68 11.81
CA CYS A 202 -1.36 12.54 11.84
C CYS A 202 -1.81 11.12 12.20
N ALA A 203 -1.10 10.10 11.74
CA ALA A 203 -1.36 8.71 12.11
C ALA A 203 -1.13 8.48 13.62
N ALA A 204 -0.02 8.98 14.16
CA ALA A 204 0.28 8.89 15.59
C ALA A 204 -0.76 9.63 16.45
N GLU A 205 -1.18 10.82 16.02
CA GLU A 205 -2.20 11.62 16.68
C GLU A 205 -3.56 10.90 16.70
N PHE A 206 -3.96 10.30 15.58
CA PHE A 206 -5.19 9.52 15.52
C PHE A 206 -5.15 8.30 16.45
N ILE A 207 -4.03 7.57 16.48
CA ILE A 207 -3.84 6.41 17.35
C ILE A 207 -3.91 6.79 18.84
N THR A 208 -3.26 7.89 19.23
CA THR A 208 -3.15 8.29 20.64
C THR A 208 -4.41 8.96 21.17
N LYS A 209 -5.16 9.68 20.33
CA LYS A 209 -6.32 10.50 20.74
C LYS A 209 -7.67 9.81 20.55
N THR A 210 -7.72 8.60 19.98
CA THR A 210 -8.98 7.92 19.70
C THR A 210 -9.08 6.53 20.34
N LYS A 211 -10.29 5.97 20.31
CA LYS A 211 -10.58 4.58 20.68
C LYS A 211 -10.79 3.70 19.45
N PHE A 212 -10.38 4.15 18.25
CA PHE A 212 -10.51 3.36 17.03
C PHE A 212 -9.79 2.01 17.19
N ALA A 213 -10.39 0.97 16.64
CA ALA A 213 -9.82 -0.36 16.51
C ALA A 213 -10.15 -0.90 15.11
N GLY A 214 -9.17 -1.46 14.43
CA GLY A 214 -9.33 -1.83 13.03
C GLY A 214 -8.14 -1.39 12.19
N VAL A 215 -8.22 -1.73 10.90
CA VAL A 215 -7.25 -1.29 9.89
C VAL A 215 -7.82 -0.09 9.15
N ALA A 216 -7.02 0.96 9.01
CA ALA A 216 -7.33 2.13 8.19
C ALA A 216 -6.06 2.63 7.49
N ILE A 217 -6.21 3.58 6.58
CA ILE A 217 -5.11 4.25 5.88
C ILE A 217 -5.02 5.69 6.38
N CYS A 218 -3.83 6.23 6.55
CA CYS A 218 -3.64 7.66 6.82
C CYS A 218 -2.75 8.28 5.75
N MET A 219 -3.33 9.18 4.96
CA MET A 219 -2.67 9.91 3.87
C MET A 219 -3.18 11.35 3.84
N HIS A 220 -2.51 12.24 3.11
CA HIS A 220 -2.98 13.62 2.90
C HIS A 220 -4.40 13.66 2.32
N ASN A 221 -5.22 14.58 2.84
CA ASN A 221 -6.56 14.83 2.34
C ASN A 221 -6.55 15.78 1.11
N SER A 222 -5.61 16.72 1.10
CA SER A 222 -5.46 17.73 0.04
C SER A 222 -4.00 17.80 -0.44
N SER A 223 -3.72 18.63 -1.45
CA SER A 223 -2.34 18.89 -1.87
C SER A 223 -1.56 19.76 -0.88
N ASN A 224 -2.23 20.34 0.12
CA ASN A 224 -1.63 21.20 1.15
C ASN A 224 -1.25 20.40 2.40
N ASP A 225 -0.36 20.98 3.20
CA ASP A 225 0.03 20.47 4.51
C ASP A 225 -0.98 20.91 5.60
N ASP A 226 -2.25 20.51 5.43
CA ASP A 226 -3.38 20.92 6.28
C ASP A 226 -3.99 19.76 7.08
N TYR A 227 -4.51 18.76 6.38
CA TYR A 227 -5.22 17.64 6.96
C TYR A 227 -4.74 16.31 6.35
N CYS A 228 -4.67 15.28 7.19
CA CYS A 228 -4.70 13.90 6.72
C CYS A 228 -6.11 13.34 6.80
N ALA A 229 -6.47 12.50 5.85
CA ALA A 229 -7.67 11.68 5.87
C ALA A 229 -7.34 10.30 6.44
N ILE A 230 -8.17 9.85 7.38
CA ILE A 230 -8.21 8.46 7.84
C ILE A 230 -9.20 7.73 6.95
N LEU A 231 -8.71 6.92 6.03
CA LEU A 231 -9.50 6.30 4.98
C LEU A 231 -9.82 4.82 5.30
N PRO A 232 -11.01 4.32 4.93
CA PRO A 232 -11.40 2.93 5.12
C PRO A 232 -10.51 1.97 4.31
N ALA A 233 -9.92 0.97 4.98
CA ALA A 233 -8.91 0.09 4.38
C ALA A 233 -9.40 -0.71 3.15
N THR A 234 -10.69 -1.03 3.08
CA THR A 234 -11.30 -1.85 2.02
C THR A 234 -12.02 -1.03 0.94
N LYS A 235 -12.07 0.29 1.09
CA LYS A 235 -12.77 1.22 0.20
C LYS A 235 -11.84 2.31 -0.33
N THR A 236 -10.52 2.13 -0.23
CA THR A 236 -9.54 3.15 -0.63
C THR A 236 -8.74 2.73 -1.84
N ARG A 237 -8.60 3.64 -2.80
CA ARG A 237 -7.79 3.46 -4.01
C ARG A 237 -6.81 4.61 -4.23
N LYS A 238 -5.62 4.31 -4.76
CA LYS A 238 -4.70 5.32 -5.30
C LYS A 238 -5.22 5.80 -6.66
N MET A 239 -5.84 6.97 -6.67
CA MET A 239 -6.50 7.59 -7.83
C MET A 239 -5.58 8.52 -8.63
N HIS A 240 -4.44 8.91 -8.07
CA HIS A 240 -3.44 9.71 -8.78
C HIS A 240 -2.05 9.09 -8.67
N THR A 241 -1.25 9.24 -9.72
CA THR A 241 0.09 8.67 -9.81
C THR A 241 1.15 9.39 -8.95
N SER A 242 0.85 10.56 -8.37
CA SER A 242 1.91 11.43 -7.82
C SER A 242 1.47 12.55 -6.87
N ARG A 243 0.19 12.97 -6.86
CA ARG A 243 -0.32 13.98 -5.92
C ARG A 243 -0.31 13.46 -4.48
N ARG A 244 -0.14 14.36 -3.51
CA ARG A 244 -0.19 14.00 -2.07
C ARG A 244 -1.56 13.43 -1.68
N ASP A 245 -2.64 14.01 -2.21
CA ASP A 245 -4.02 13.56 -2.04
C ASP A 245 -4.43 12.44 -3.02
N ALA A 246 -3.49 11.59 -3.43
CA ALA A 246 -3.73 10.53 -4.39
C ALA A 246 -4.73 9.48 -3.91
N PHE A 247 -4.85 9.24 -2.60
CA PHE A 247 -5.72 8.20 -2.07
C PHE A 247 -7.12 8.75 -1.79
N LYS A 248 -8.13 8.10 -2.36
CA LYS A 248 -9.53 8.47 -2.18
C LYS A 248 -10.33 7.27 -1.68
N ALA A 249 -11.28 7.54 -0.79
CA ALA A 249 -12.34 6.59 -0.47
C ALA A 249 -13.30 6.53 -1.67
N ILE A 250 -13.72 5.31 -2.05
CA ILE A 250 -14.54 5.02 -3.22
C ILE A 250 -15.81 4.33 -2.74
N ASN A 251 -16.97 4.85 -3.15
CA ASN A 251 -18.28 4.45 -2.64
C ASN A 251 -18.42 4.60 -1.11
N ASP A 252 -17.57 5.42 -0.51
CA ASP A 252 -17.52 5.62 0.94
C ASP A 252 -16.78 6.92 1.27
N SER A 253 -16.91 7.39 2.51
CA SER A 253 -16.27 8.59 3.02
C SER A 253 -15.06 8.29 3.92
N PRO A 254 -14.12 9.24 4.09
CA PRO A 254 -13.10 9.13 5.13
C PRO A 254 -13.73 8.95 6.51
N ILE A 255 -13.12 8.13 7.36
CA ILE A 255 -13.55 7.88 8.74
C ILE A 255 -13.39 9.15 9.59
N ALA A 256 -12.26 9.84 9.42
CA ALA A 256 -11.91 11.04 10.15
C ALA A 256 -10.94 11.92 9.36
N LEU A 257 -10.87 13.19 9.74
CA LEU A 257 -9.80 14.12 9.35
C LEU A 257 -8.93 14.42 10.57
N VAL A 258 -7.62 14.50 10.35
CA VAL A 258 -6.65 14.92 11.36
C VAL A 258 -6.05 16.24 10.91
N ASP A 259 -6.33 17.32 11.65
CA ASP A 259 -5.73 18.65 11.43
C ASP A 259 -4.27 18.58 11.88
N TYR A 260 -3.34 18.66 10.92
CA TYR A 260 -1.90 18.54 11.17
C TYR A 260 -1.40 19.67 12.08
N ASN A 261 -1.89 20.89 11.86
CA ASN A 261 -1.45 22.09 12.57
C ASN A 261 -2.04 22.16 13.99
N LYS A 262 -3.34 21.87 14.13
CA LYS A 262 -4.02 21.91 15.43
C LYS A 262 -3.91 20.62 16.23
N ARG A 263 -3.34 19.56 15.63
CA ARG A 263 -3.24 18.22 16.23
C ARG A 263 -4.61 17.69 16.70
N LYS A 264 -5.68 17.94 15.94
CA LYS A 264 -7.06 17.60 16.32
C LYS A 264 -7.66 16.58 15.37
N VAL A 265 -8.32 15.57 15.94
CA VAL A 265 -9.07 14.57 15.18
C VAL A 265 -10.54 14.99 15.11
N LYS A 266 -11.10 15.00 13.90
CA LYS A 266 -12.52 15.19 13.64
C LYS A 266 -13.07 13.95 12.94
N PHE A 267 -13.89 13.16 13.63
CA PHE A 267 -14.61 12.06 13.00
C PHE A 267 -15.64 12.60 12.00
N LEU A 268 -15.72 11.96 10.83
CA LEU A 268 -16.77 12.20 9.84
C LEU A 268 -17.84 11.11 9.89
N LYS A 269 -17.49 9.94 10.42
CA LYS A 269 -18.39 8.80 10.65
C LYS A 269 -18.66 8.61 12.13
N ASN A 270 -19.87 8.19 12.43
CA ASN A 270 -20.28 7.81 13.79
C ASN A 270 -20.16 6.30 14.03
N ASP A 271 -20.14 5.52 12.96
CA ASP A 271 -20.06 4.06 12.94
C ASP A 271 -18.63 3.60 12.63
N TYR A 272 -17.83 3.46 13.69
CA TYR A 272 -16.49 2.88 13.59
C TYR A 272 -16.26 1.88 14.71
N THR A 273 -15.43 0.89 14.44
CA THR A 273 -15.10 -0.12 15.45
C THR A 273 -14.24 0.51 16.53
N THR A 274 -14.65 0.31 17.79
CA THR A 274 -13.92 0.79 18.97
C THR A 274 -13.28 -0.35 19.74
N LYS A 275 -12.20 -0.03 20.47
CA LYS A 275 -11.56 -0.95 21.42
C LYS A 275 -12.59 -1.54 22.39
N SER A 276 -12.55 -2.85 22.58
CA SER A 276 -13.37 -3.62 23.52
C SER A 276 -12.48 -4.45 24.46
N LYS A 277 -12.95 -4.79 25.66
CA LYS A 277 -12.12 -5.55 26.62
C LYS A 277 -11.94 -7.03 26.23
N ASP A 278 -12.81 -7.58 25.39
CA ASP A 278 -12.94 -9.04 25.19
C ASP A 278 -12.65 -9.50 23.76
N LYS A 279 -11.72 -8.85 23.06
CA LYS A 279 -11.35 -9.20 21.68
C LYS A 279 -9.88 -9.60 21.57
N GLU A 280 -9.65 -10.91 21.49
CA GLU A 280 -8.37 -11.43 20.98
C GLU A 280 -8.34 -11.31 19.45
N THR A 281 -7.18 -10.88 18.93
CA THR A 281 -6.97 -10.80 17.47
C THR A 281 -6.82 -12.20 16.89
N ILE A 282 -7.75 -12.55 16.00
CA ILE A 282 -7.73 -13.81 15.25
C ILE A 282 -7.05 -13.54 13.91
N LEU A 283 -6.05 -14.36 13.58
CA LEU A 283 -5.29 -14.20 12.34
C LEU A 283 -5.67 -15.30 11.36
N LYS A 284 -6.21 -14.90 10.20
CA LYS A 284 -6.49 -15.75 9.04
C LYS A 284 -5.61 -15.31 7.88
N GLU A 285 -4.38 -15.80 7.84
CA GLU A 285 -3.34 -15.23 6.98
C GLU A 285 -3.20 -15.91 5.61
N LYS A 286 -3.94 -16.98 5.34
CA LYS A 286 -3.76 -17.75 4.11
C LYS A 286 -4.35 -17.04 2.90
N PHE A 287 -3.70 -17.17 1.75
CA PHE A 287 -4.21 -16.73 0.46
C PHE A 287 -4.08 -17.86 -0.57
N SER A 288 -5.09 -18.02 -1.42
CA SER A 288 -4.97 -18.80 -2.64
C SER A 288 -4.20 -18.00 -3.68
N LYS A 289 -3.12 -18.58 -4.23
CA LYS A 289 -2.35 -17.98 -5.33
C LYS A 289 -3.02 -18.17 -6.70
N ASN A 290 -4.03 -19.02 -6.79
CA ASN A 290 -4.71 -19.37 -8.05
C ASN A 290 -5.96 -18.52 -8.30
N VAL A 291 -5.82 -17.21 -8.10
CA VAL A 291 -6.87 -16.22 -8.36
C VAL A 291 -6.34 -15.19 -9.36
N GLY A 292 -7.15 -14.86 -10.37
CA GLY A 292 -6.82 -13.86 -11.38
C GLY A 292 -7.71 -12.61 -11.28
N LEU A 293 -7.28 -11.52 -11.92
CA LEU A 293 -8.07 -10.32 -12.14
C LEU A 293 -8.12 -10.06 -13.66
N LEU A 294 -9.32 -10.13 -14.24
CA LEU A 294 -9.57 -9.98 -15.68
C LEU A 294 -10.29 -8.66 -15.95
N LYS A 295 -9.60 -7.70 -16.59
CA LYS A 295 -10.23 -6.48 -17.07
C LYS A 295 -10.86 -6.68 -18.44
N VAL A 296 -12.16 -6.44 -18.54
CA VAL A 296 -12.90 -6.53 -19.81
C VAL A 296 -12.64 -5.28 -20.66
N HIS A 297 -12.63 -5.39 -21.98
CA HIS A 297 -12.59 -4.25 -22.88
C HIS A 297 -13.26 -4.59 -24.22
N PRO A 298 -13.65 -3.59 -25.03
CA PRO A 298 -14.09 -3.84 -26.40
C PRO A 298 -13.04 -4.64 -27.19
N GLY A 299 -13.49 -5.67 -27.90
CA GLY A 299 -12.59 -6.55 -28.66
C GLY A 299 -11.88 -7.65 -27.85
N ILE A 300 -12.17 -7.80 -26.55
CA ILE A 300 -11.68 -8.94 -25.77
C ILE A 300 -12.13 -10.27 -26.40
N GLY A 301 -11.16 -11.07 -26.86
CA GLY A 301 -11.40 -12.35 -27.52
C GLY A 301 -11.63 -13.49 -26.54
N SER A 302 -12.16 -14.61 -27.03
CA SER A 302 -12.43 -15.81 -26.22
C SER A 302 -11.19 -16.50 -25.69
N GLN A 303 -10.02 -16.23 -26.27
CA GLN A 303 -8.74 -16.76 -25.83
C GLN A 303 -8.41 -16.32 -24.40
N LEU A 304 -8.74 -15.07 -24.05
CA LEU A 304 -8.45 -14.56 -22.71
C LEU A 304 -9.37 -15.21 -21.66
N PHE A 305 -10.67 -15.33 -21.94
CA PHE A 305 -11.58 -16.09 -21.08
C PHE A 305 -11.13 -17.54 -20.92
N LYS A 306 -10.77 -18.18 -22.03
CA LYS A 306 -10.24 -19.55 -22.02
C LYS A 306 -9.01 -19.68 -21.13
N PHE A 307 -8.02 -18.80 -21.29
CA PHE A 307 -6.82 -18.77 -20.47
C PHE A 307 -7.15 -18.70 -18.98
N PHE A 308 -8.06 -17.80 -18.56
CA PHE A 308 -8.47 -17.70 -17.16
C PHE A 308 -9.18 -18.98 -16.67
N THR A 309 -10.10 -19.52 -17.46
CA THR A 309 -10.86 -20.74 -17.09
C THR A 309 -10.03 -22.02 -17.05
N GLU A 310 -8.89 -22.06 -17.74
CA GLU A 310 -7.99 -23.22 -17.78
C GLU A 310 -6.87 -23.14 -16.74
N ASN A 311 -6.43 -21.95 -16.36
CA ASN A 311 -5.24 -21.76 -15.52
C ASN A 311 -5.53 -21.29 -14.09
N TYR A 312 -6.75 -20.82 -13.80
CA TYR A 312 -7.12 -20.32 -12.47
C TYR A 312 -8.24 -21.13 -11.84
N LYS A 313 -8.29 -21.16 -10.50
CA LYS A 313 -9.42 -21.73 -9.74
C LYS A 313 -10.55 -20.73 -9.55
N ALA A 314 -10.21 -19.46 -9.59
CA ALA A 314 -11.15 -18.37 -9.48
C ALA A 314 -10.60 -17.11 -10.13
N PHE A 315 -11.48 -16.18 -10.50
CA PHE A 315 -11.04 -14.85 -10.91
C PHE A 315 -12.13 -13.81 -10.72
N VAL A 316 -11.69 -12.56 -10.61
CA VAL A 316 -12.54 -11.38 -10.60
C VAL A 316 -12.58 -10.80 -12.01
N ILE A 317 -13.76 -10.48 -12.50
CA ILE A 317 -13.97 -9.74 -13.75
C ILE A 317 -14.21 -8.27 -13.40
N GLU A 318 -13.32 -7.39 -13.85
CA GLU A 318 -13.54 -5.94 -13.88
C GLU A 318 -14.39 -5.63 -15.13
N GLY A 319 -15.71 -5.70 -14.97
CA GLY A 319 -16.69 -5.54 -16.05
C GLY A 319 -16.99 -4.08 -16.38
N THR A 320 -17.70 -3.82 -17.48
CA THR A 320 -18.10 -2.46 -17.86
C THR A 320 -19.43 -2.07 -17.19
N GLY A 321 -19.63 -0.79 -16.88
CA GLY A 321 -20.90 -0.27 -16.33
C GLY A 321 -21.36 -1.03 -15.09
N LEU A 322 -22.56 -1.62 -15.14
CA LEU A 322 -23.16 -2.39 -14.04
C LEU A 322 -22.55 -3.81 -13.86
N GLY A 323 -21.38 -4.09 -14.42
CA GLY A 323 -20.70 -5.39 -14.33
C GLY A 323 -20.87 -6.27 -15.57
N HIS A 324 -20.92 -5.67 -16.77
CA HIS A 324 -21.06 -6.41 -18.02
C HIS A 324 -19.74 -7.06 -18.46
N ALA A 325 -19.84 -8.23 -19.09
CA ALA A 325 -18.79 -8.87 -19.88
C ALA A 325 -19.36 -9.30 -21.24
N PRO A 326 -18.61 -9.30 -22.35
CA PRO A 326 -19.17 -9.67 -23.65
C PRO A 326 -19.46 -11.18 -23.71
N THR A 327 -20.71 -11.54 -23.45
CA THR A 327 -21.17 -12.94 -23.37
C THR A 327 -22.48 -13.22 -24.11
N ASN A 328 -23.03 -12.24 -24.83
CA ASN A 328 -24.44 -12.30 -25.25
C ASN A 328 -24.71 -12.63 -26.74
N VAL A 329 -23.78 -12.30 -27.65
CA VAL A 329 -24.05 -12.31 -29.12
C VAL A 329 -22.87 -12.77 -29.96
N GLY A 330 -23.15 -13.44 -31.08
CA GLY A 330 -22.15 -13.82 -32.08
C GLY A 330 -20.95 -14.57 -31.48
N ILE A 331 -19.74 -14.12 -31.80
CA ILE A 331 -18.50 -14.73 -31.31
C ILE A 331 -18.37 -14.72 -29.77
N ASN A 332 -19.04 -13.77 -29.10
CA ASN A 332 -18.98 -13.62 -27.64
C ASN A 332 -19.72 -14.74 -26.88
N LEU A 333 -20.57 -15.52 -27.54
CA LEU A 333 -21.19 -16.71 -26.92
C LEU A 333 -20.14 -17.75 -26.50
N LYS A 334 -18.96 -17.77 -27.14
CA LYS A 334 -17.85 -18.64 -26.71
C LYS A 334 -17.34 -18.28 -25.31
N ASN A 335 -17.38 -17.00 -24.94
CA ASN A 335 -17.00 -16.54 -23.60
C ASN A 335 -17.99 -17.05 -22.55
N TYR A 336 -19.28 -16.98 -22.88
CA TYR A 336 -20.36 -17.47 -22.02
C TYR A 336 -20.23 -18.98 -21.75
N GLU A 337 -20.03 -19.78 -22.79
CA GLU A 337 -19.89 -21.24 -22.64
C GLU A 337 -18.63 -21.62 -21.84
N ALA A 338 -17.51 -20.90 -22.04
CA ALA A 338 -16.30 -21.10 -21.24
C ALA A 338 -16.56 -20.83 -19.74
N LEU A 339 -17.21 -19.71 -19.41
CA LEU A 339 -17.57 -19.37 -18.03
C LEU A 339 -18.54 -20.38 -17.42
N LYS A 340 -19.59 -20.76 -18.16
CA LYS A 340 -20.59 -21.72 -17.72
C LYS A 340 -19.96 -23.09 -17.39
N HIS A 341 -19.08 -23.59 -18.25
CA HIS A 341 -18.35 -24.83 -18.03
C HIS A 341 -17.41 -24.74 -16.84
N PHE A 342 -16.68 -23.64 -16.72
CA PHE A 342 -15.77 -23.38 -15.61
C PHE A 342 -16.48 -23.38 -14.26
N ILE A 343 -17.61 -22.67 -14.15
CA ILE A 343 -18.39 -22.58 -12.92
C ILE A 343 -19.02 -23.94 -12.58
N LYS A 344 -19.51 -24.68 -13.58
CA LYS A 344 -20.04 -26.05 -13.40
C LYS A 344 -18.98 -27.01 -12.83
N LYS A 345 -17.70 -26.80 -13.15
CA LYS A 345 -16.57 -27.57 -12.59
C LYS A 345 -16.11 -27.09 -11.20
N GLY A 346 -16.81 -26.14 -10.59
CA GLY A 346 -16.49 -25.61 -9.27
C GLY A 346 -15.67 -24.32 -9.28
N GLY A 347 -15.37 -23.76 -10.46
CA GLY A 347 -14.74 -22.45 -10.59
C GLY A 347 -15.57 -21.34 -9.92
N VAL A 348 -14.88 -20.27 -9.52
CA VAL A 348 -15.52 -19.08 -8.91
C VAL A 348 -15.26 -17.85 -9.77
N VAL A 349 -16.31 -17.14 -10.15
CA VAL A 349 -16.21 -15.91 -10.93
C VAL A 349 -16.93 -14.80 -10.18
N ALA A 350 -16.18 -13.81 -9.73
CA ALA A 350 -16.70 -12.59 -9.11
C ALA A 350 -16.75 -11.47 -10.15
N ILE A 351 -17.72 -10.56 -10.03
CA ILE A 351 -17.92 -9.44 -10.96
C ILE A 351 -17.86 -8.14 -10.17
N THR A 352 -16.98 -7.24 -10.60
CA THR A 352 -16.85 -5.84 -10.19
C THR A 352 -16.95 -4.93 -11.42
N SER A 353 -16.76 -3.62 -11.25
CA SER A 353 -16.86 -2.63 -12.33
C SER A 353 -15.57 -1.83 -12.50
N GLN A 354 -15.26 -1.51 -13.75
CA GLN A 354 -14.20 -0.56 -14.14
C GLN A 354 -14.53 0.89 -13.78
N CYS A 355 -15.82 1.21 -13.53
CA CYS A 355 -16.25 2.56 -13.19
C CYS A 355 -15.76 3.02 -11.80
N LEU A 356 -15.30 2.07 -10.96
CA LEU A 356 -14.87 2.24 -9.56
C LEU A 356 -16.02 2.67 -8.64
N PHE A 357 -16.66 3.79 -8.94
CA PHE A 357 -17.86 4.26 -8.26
C PHE A 357 -19.13 3.59 -8.82
N GLY A 358 -20.08 3.34 -7.93
CA GLY A 358 -21.33 2.64 -8.20
C GLY A 358 -21.28 1.16 -7.82
N ALA A 359 -22.45 0.53 -7.84
CA ALA A 359 -22.63 -0.90 -7.59
C ALA A 359 -22.90 -1.67 -8.89
N VAL A 360 -22.33 -2.86 -9.01
CA VAL A 360 -22.73 -3.83 -10.04
C VAL A 360 -24.11 -4.40 -9.72
N HIS A 361 -24.88 -4.78 -10.75
CA HIS A 361 -26.25 -5.26 -10.56
C HIS A 361 -26.58 -6.47 -11.45
N PRO A 362 -27.04 -7.61 -10.89
CA PRO A 362 -27.22 -8.83 -11.66
C PRO A 362 -28.41 -8.82 -12.64
N TYR A 363 -29.46 -8.04 -12.40
CA TYR A 363 -30.76 -8.26 -13.08
C TYR A 363 -31.24 -7.21 -14.10
N VAL A 364 -30.56 -6.06 -14.25
CA VAL A 364 -31.08 -4.96 -15.08
C VAL A 364 -31.15 -5.34 -16.56
N TYR A 365 -30.05 -5.89 -17.09
CA TYR A 365 -29.90 -6.19 -18.51
C TYR A 365 -29.75 -7.69 -18.77
N THR A 366 -30.16 -8.15 -19.95
CA THR A 366 -30.12 -9.56 -20.37
C THR A 366 -28.76 -10.20 -20.16
N ASN A 367 -27.69 -9.48 -20.49
CA ASN A 367 -26.33 -10.00 -20.35
C ASN A 367 -25.93 -10.23 -18.88
N LEU A 368 -26.39 -9.36 -17.96
CA LEU A 368 -26.15 -9.50 -16.53
C LEU A 368 -26.93 -10.68 -15.96
N ARG A 369 -28.21 -10.82 -16.38
CA ARG A 369 -29.07 -11.95 -16.00
C ARG A 369 -28.43 -13.28 -16.37
N ARG A 370 -27.92 -13.42 -17.61
CA ARG A 370 -27.20 -14.62 -18.06
C ARG A 370 -25.98 -14.95 -17.21
N LEU A 371 -25.15 -13.94 -16.88
CA LEU A 371 -23.98 -14.14 -16.01
C LEU A 371 -24.41 -14.58 -14.60
N SER A 372 -25.47 -13.98 -14.07
CA SER A 372 -26.04 -14.37 -12.77
C SER A 372 -26.59 -15.80 -12.80
N GLU A 373 -27.30 -16.19 -13.86
CA GLU A 373 -27.89 -17.53 -14.03
C GLU A 373 -26.86 -18.65 -14.04
N ILE A 374 -25.67 -18.40 -14.60
CA ILE A 374 -24.57 -19.38 -14.59
C ILE A 374 -23.75 -19.37 -13.29
N GLY A 375 -24.09 -18.51 -12.32
CA GLY A 375 -23.49 -18.48 -10.99
C GLY A 375 -22.31 -17.51 -10.82
N CYS A 376 -22.19 -16.48 -11.66
CA CYS A 376 -21.26 -15.38 -11.38
C CYS A 376 -21.74 -14.56 -10.16
N ILE A 377 -20.80 -14.13 -9.32
CA ILE A 377 -21.06 -13.44 -8.05
C ILE A 377 -20.89 -11.93 -8.26
N PHE A 378 -21.99 -11.18 -8.21
CA PHE A 378 -21.97 -9.72 -8.30
C PHE A 378 -21.58 -9.12 -6.95
N CYS A 379 -20.45 -8.38 -6.91
CA CYS A 379 -19.81 -7.94 -5.66
C CYS A 379 -20.26 -6.54 -5.19
N GLY A 380 -21.50 -6.14 -5.50
CA GLY A 380 -22.05 -4.84 -5.11
C GLY A 380 -21.14 -3.68 -5.54
N ASP A 381 -20.77 -2.83 -4.58
CA ASP A 381 -19.93 -1.64 -4.76
C ASP A 381 -18.47 -1.85 -4.30
N MET A 382 -18.02 -3.10 -4.23
CA MET A 382 -16.65 -3.46 -3.85
C MET A 382 -15.66 -3.10 -4.97
N LEU A 383 -14.53 -2.51 -4.57
CA LEU A 383 -13.42 -2.22 -5.48
C LEU A 383 -12.86 -3.50 -6.15
N PRO A 384 -12.45 -3.47 -7.43
CA PRO A 384 -11.87 -4.63 -8.12
C PRO A 384 -10.66 -5.25 -7.40
N GLU A 385 -9.74 -4.42 -6.91
CA GLU A 385 -8.56 -4.82 -6.14
C GLU A 385 -8.94 -5.45 -4.80
N THR A 386 -9.92 -4.88 -4.10
CA THR A 386 -10.41 -5.42 -2.84
C THR A 386 -11.11 -6.75 -3.06
N ALA A 387 -11.88 -6.89 -4.14
CA ALA A 387 -12.50 -8.15 -4.53
C ALA A 387 -11.45 -9.22 -4.84
N PHE A 388 -10.38 -8.86 -5.54
CA PHE A 388 -9.26 -9.77 -5.81
C PHE A 388 -8.60 -10.26 -4.52
N ILE A 389 -8.30 -9.35 -3.59
CA ILE A 389 -7.73 -9.67 -2.28
C ILE A 389 -8.69 -10.53 -1.46
N LYS A 390 -9.97 -10.15 -1.38
CA LYS A 390 -11.00 -10.87 -0.62
C LYS A 390 -11.20 -12.29 -1.17
N LEU A 391 -11.32 -12.46 -2.47
CA LEU A 391 -11.50 -13.77 -3.10
C LEU A 391 -10.29 -14.69 -2.84
N SER A 392 -9.08 -14.15 -2.99
CA SER A 392 -7.84 -14.86 -2.69
C SER A 392 -7.75 -15.28 -1.21
N TRP A 393 -8.13 -14.39 -0.30
CA TRP A 393 -8.18 -14.66 1.14
C TRP A 393 -9.24 -15.70 1.50
N LEU A 394 -10.46 -15.58 0.96
CA LEU A 394 -11.55 -16.50 1.22
C LEU A 394 -11.18 -17.93 0.81
N LEU A 395 -10.66 -18.10 -0.41
CA LEU A 395 -10.23 -19.42 -0.91
C LEU A 395 -9.00 -19.99 -0.19
N GLY A 396 -8.25 -19.15 0.54
CA GLY A 396 -7.15 -19.59 1.39
C GLY A 396 -7.59 -20.10 2.77
N ASN A 397 -8.75 -19.66 3.26
CA ASN A 397 -9.19 -19.87 4.64
C ASN A 397 -10.53 -20.60 4.80
N TYR A 398 -11.30 -20.76 3.73
CA TYR A 398 -12.65 -21.35 3.76
C TYR A 398 -12.86 -22.36 2.62
N PRO A 399 -13.75 -23.34 2.80
CA PRO A 399 -14.25 -24.18 1.70
C PRO A 399 -14.84 -23.34 0.57
N ILE A 400 -14.76 -23.83 -0.67
CA ILE A 400 -15.23 -23.08 -1.86
C ILE A 400 -16.71 -22.68 -1.75
N SER A 401 -17.58 -23.53 -1.20
CA SER A 401 -19.00 -23.22 -1.00
C SER A 401 -19.19 -22.00 -0.10
N GLU A 402 -18.54 -21.99 1.06
CA GLU A 402 -18.59 -20.88 2.01
C GLU A 402 -17.93 -19.61 1.44
N ALA A 403 -16.81 -19.75 0.73
CA ALA A 403 -16.15 -18.64 0.06
C ALA A 403 -17.07 -17.94 -0.95
N LYS A 404 -17.89 -18.69 -1.71
CA LYS A 404 -18.87 -18.11 -2.65
C LYS A 404 -19.91 -17.27 -1.91
N GLU A 405 -20.42 -17.73 -0.77
CA GLU A 405 -21.40 -16.99 0.03
C GLU A 405 -20.78 -15.73 0.66
N LEU A 406 -19.59 -15.86 1.25
CA LEU A 406 -18.90 -14.76 1.93
C LEU A 406 -18.43 -13.68 0.94
N MET A 407 -18.19 -14.03 -0.32
CA MET A 407 -17.76 -13.07 -1.34
C MET A 407 -18.79 -11.93 -1.52
N ALA A 408 -20.08 -12.27 -1.51
CA ALA A 408 -21.18 -11.31 -1.67
C ALA A 408 -21.62 -10.62 -0.36
N LYS A 409 -21.08 -11.02 0.80
CA LYS A 409 -21.45 -10.46 2.11
C LYS A 409 -20.44 -9.42 2.56
N ASN A 410 -20.90 -8.35 3.21
CA ASN A 410 -20.01 -7.38 3.85
C ASN A 410 -19.33 -8.01 5.08
N LEU A 411 -17.99 -8.03 5.11
CA LEU A 411 -17.22 -8.56 6.25
C LEU A 411 -16.46 -7.48 7.02
N ARG A 412 -15.98 -6.46 6.32
CA ARG A 412 -15.01 -5.45 6.78
C ARG A 412 -15.26 -4.07 6.17
N GLY A 413 -16.50 -3.76 5.79
CA GLY A 413 -16.89 -2.49 5.18
C GLY A 413 -16.63 -2.42 3.67
N GLU A 414 -16.29 -3.52 3.02
CA GLU A 414 -15.99 -3.57 1.58
C GLU A 414 -17.24 -3.54 0.69
N ILE A 415 -18.42 -3.80 1.24
CA ILE A 415 -19.72 -3.70 0.55
C ILE A 415 -20.65 -2.82 1.40
N ASN A 416 -21.30 -1.85 0.76
CA ASN A 416 -22.38 -1.09 1.38
C ASN A 416 -23.75 -1.68 1.00
N GLU A 417 -24.70 -1.69 1.93
CA GLU A 417 -26.09 -2.06 1.63
C GLU A 417 -26.78 -1.02 0.75
N GLN A 418 -26.41 0.25 0.94
CA GLN A 418 -26.91 1.39 0.17
C GLN A 418 -25.75 2.34 -0.12
N ILE A 419 -25.72 2.89 -1.35
CA ILE A 419 -24.77 3.94 -1.70
C ILE A 419 -25.40 5.28 -1.32
N SER A 420 -24.77 6.00 -0.39
CA SER A 420 -25.19 7.35 -0.05
C SER A 420 -24.95 8.31 -1.22
N PHE A 421 -25.84 9.27 -1.39
CA PHE A 421 -25.60 10.38 -2.32
C PHE A 421 -24.43 11.22 -1.81
N GLU A 422 -23.32 11.20 -2.54
CA GLU A 422 -22.23 12.14 -2.33
C GLU A 422 -22.48 13.37 -3.21
N LYS A 423 -22.69 14.53 -2.58
CA LYS A 423 -22.85 15.83 -3.29
C LYS A 423 -21.69 16.08 -4.27
N ASP A 424 -20.50 15.59 -3.92
CA ASP A 424 -19.27 15.76 -4.68
C ASP A 424 -18.76 14.40 -5.17
N PHE A 425 -19.57 13.67 -5.94
CA PHE A 425 -19.19 12.41 -6.60
C PHE A 425 -17.85 12.48 -7.37
N ILE A 426 -17.48 13.68 -7.84
CA ILE A 426 -16.19 13.97 -8.48
C ILE A 426 -15.42 15.02 -7.68
N GLY A 427 -15.48 14.93 -6.34
CA GLY A 427 -14.76 15.76 -5.37
C GLY A 427 -14.42 17.14 -5.90
N GLY A 428 -15.40 18.05 -5.98
CA GLY A 428 -15.27 19.43 -6.46
C GLY A 428 -14.03 19.70 -7.32
N ILE A 429 -14.14 19.51 -8.64
CA ILE A 429 -13.14 19.99 -9.61
C ILE A 429 -12.81 21.46 -9.35
#